data_AF-A0A6V7IJN1-F1
#
_entry.id   AF-A0A6V7IJN1-F1
#
_cell.length_a   1.000
_cell.length_b   1.000
_cell.length_c   1.000
_cell.angle_alpha   90.00
_cell.angle_beta   90.00
_cell.angle_gamma   90.00
#
_symmetry.space_group_name_H-M   'P 1'
#
loop_
_entity.id
_entity.type
_entity.pdbx_description
1 polymer ?
#
loop_
_entity_poly.entity_id
_entity_poly.type
_entity_poly.pdbx_seq_one_letter_code
_entity_poly.pdbx_strand_id
1 'polypeptide(L)' 'YGLTREEIESGLPLIDTSKTLIHQTCPAFLSNVECRPGKYRRFDGLCTNLEHPTWGAALSPFT' A
#
# COMPACT_ATOMS: atom_id res chain seq x y z
N TYR A 1 22.32 -11.87 11.80
CA TYR A 1 20.93 -11.41 11.62
C TYR A 1 20.98 -10.17 10.75
N GLY A 2 20.54 -10.25 9.50
CA GLY A 2 20.54 -9.09 8.62
C GLY A 2 19.86 -9.45 7.33
N LEU A 3 18.61 -9.03 7.19
CA LEU A 3 17.95 -9.01 5.90
C LEU A 3 18.72 -8.05 4.99
N THR A 4 18.87 -8.38 3.71
CA THR A 4 19.41 -7.44 2.74
C THR A 4 18.43 -6.32 2.47
N ARG A 5 18.91 -5.23 1.86
CA ARG A 5 18.06 -4.11 1.47
C ARG A 5 16.92 -4.57 0.55
N GLU A 6 17.23 -5.46 -0.39
CA GLU A 6 16.28 -6.01 -1.35
C GLU A 6 15.21 -6.87 -0.67
N GLU A 7 15.59 -7.67 0.33
CA GLU A 7 14.65 -8.46 1.12
C GLU A 7 13.68 -7.57 1.90
N ILE A 8 14.16 -6.43 2.40
CA ILE A 8 13.33 -5.46 3.13
C ILE A 8 12.41 -4.69 2.18
N GLU A 9 12.94 -4.14 1.09
CA GLU A 9 12.21 -3.26 0.18
C GLU A 9 11.22 -4.02 -0.71
N SER A 10 11.60 -5.22 -1.17
CA SER A 10 10.82 -5.99 -2.15
C SER A 10 10.29 -7.31 -1.60
N GLY A 11 10.97 -7.92 -0.63
CA GLY A 11 10.56 -9.22 -0.07
C GLY A 11 9.43 -9.10 0.95
N LEU A 12 9.62 -8.29 1.99
CA LEU A 12 8.66 -8.16 3.10
C LEU A 12 7.24 -7.75 2.66
N PRO A 13 7.04 -6.82 1.70
CA PRO A 13 5.70 -6.44 1.26
C PRO A 13 4.90 -7.58 0.59
N LEU A 14 5.58 -8.65 0.15
CA LEU A 14 4.94 -9.81 -0.50
C LEU A 14 4.43 -10.85 0.48
N ILE A 15 4.75 -10.72 1.77
CA ILE A 15 4.31 -11.67 2.79
C ILE A 15 2.81 -11.48 3.04
N ASP A 16 2.03 -12.55 2.83
CA ASP A 16 0.60 -12.55 3.13
C ASP A 16 0.36 -12.46 4.65
N THR A 17 -0.11 -11.29 5.08
CA THR A 17 -0.44 -11.01 6.48
C THR A 17 -1.93 -11.16 6.79
N SER A 18 -2.78 -11.59 5.84
CA SER A 18 -4.24 -11.64 5.97
C SER A 18 -4.73 -12.51 7.13
N LYS A 19 -3.96 -13.55 7.49
CA LYS A 19 -4.27 -14.48 8.59
C LYS A 19 -3.57 -14.13 9.91
N THR A 20 -3.03 -12.93 10.02
CA THR A 20 -2.30 -12.47 11.19
C THR A 20 -2.98 -11.25 11.81
N LEU A 21 -2.59 -10.91 13.05
CA LEU A 21 -3.08 -9.71 13.73
C LEU A 21 -2.72 -8.41 12.96
N ILE A 22 -1.65 -8.43 12.16
CA ILE A 22 -1.19 -7.27 11.37
C ILE A 22 -2.23 -6.85 10.33
N HIS A 23 -3.08 -7.76 9.87
CA HIS A 23 -4.13 -7.47 8.89
C HIS A 23 -5.01 -6.27 9.29
N GLN A 24 -5.29 -6.10 10.58
CA GLN A 24 -6.15 -5.04 11.10
C GLN A 24 -5.52 -3.64 11.00
N THR A 25 -4.20 -3.56 10.86
CA THR A 25 -3.43 -2.30 10.86
C THR A 25 -2.68 -2.09 9.55
N CYS A 26 -2.84 -3.00 8.57
CA CYS A 26 -2.12 -2.93 7.31
C CYS A 26 -2.54 -1.67 6.52
N PRO A 27 -1.59 -0.89 5.97
CA PRO A 27 -1.91 0.28 5.15
C PRO A 27 -2.82 -0.06 3.97
N ALA A 28 -3.78 0.81 3.68
CA ALA A 28 -4.76 0.58 2.61
C ALA A 28 -4.15 0.35 1.23
N PHE A 29 -2.96 0.89 0.94
CA PHE A 29 -2.27 0.69 -0.34
C PHE A 29 -1.80 -0.77 -0.57
N LEU A 30 -1.72 -1.59 0.48
CA LEU A 30 -1.40 -3.03 0.41
C LEU A 30 -2.66 -3.91 0.27
N SER A 31 -3.84 -3.29 0.13
CA SER A 31 -5.12 -3.98 -0.04
C SER A 31 -5.70 -3.76 -1.43
N ASN A 32 -6.75 -4.51 -1.79
CA ASN A 32 -7.48 -4.29 -3.03
C ASN A 32 -8.32 -3.01 -2.93
N VAL A 33 -7.74 -1.88 -3.33
CA VAL A 33 -8.41 -0.58 -3.33
C VAL A 33 -9.33 -0.46 -4.54
N GLU A 34 -10.64 -0.41 -4.31
CA GLU A 34 -11.62 -0.01 -5.32
C GLU A 34 -11.72 1.53 -5.38
N CYS A 35 -11.53 2.10 -6.57
CA CYS A 35 -11.63 3.54 -6.79
C CYS A 35 -12.86 3.89 -7.64
N ARG A 36 -13.48 5.02 -7.32
CA ARG A 36 -14.55 5.62 -8.11
C ARG A 36 -14.22 7.09 -8.38
N PRO A 37 -14.53 7.62 -9.58
CA PRO A 37 -14.34 9.03 -9.87
C PRO A 37 -15.10 9.90 -8.86
N GLY A 38 -14.42 10.92 -8.34
CA GLY A 38 -14.98 11.83 -7.36
C GLY A 38 -14.36 13.21 -7.47
N LYS A 39 -15.06 14.23 -6.94
CA LYS A 39 -14.63 15.63 -7.01
C LYS A 39 -13.49 15.95 -6.03
N TYR A 40 -13.38 15.21 -4.93
CA TYR A 40 -12.48 15.54 -3.83
C TYR A 40 -11.37 14.51 -3.67
N ARG A 41 -10.20 14.98 -3.25
CA ARG A 41 -9.06 14.12 -2.95
C ARG A 41 -9.28 13.41 -1.62
N ARG A 42 -8.87 12.15 -1.54
CA ARG A 42 -8.79 11.43 -0.28
C ARG A 42 -7.62 11.96 0.54
N PHE A 43 -7.74 11.90 1.86
CA PHE A 43 -6.68 12.36 2.78
C PHE A 43 -5.44 11.47 2.75
N ASP A 44 -5.59 10.20 2.35
CA ASP A 44 -4.55 9.17 2.25
C ASP A 44 -3.83 9.17 0.90
N GLY A 45 -4.18 10.07 -0.02
CA GLY A 45 -3.58 10.15 -1.36
C GLY A 45 -3.99 9.02 -2.32
N LEU A 46 -4.87 8.10 -1.93
CA LEU A 46 -5.36 7.03 -2.80
C LEU A 46 -6.31 7.56 -3.87
N CYS A 47 -6.44 6.79 -4.96
CA CYS A 47 -7.36 7.04 -6.07
C CYS A 47 -7.09 8.35 -6.85
N THR A 48 -5.87 8.89 -6.78
CA THR A 48 -5.47 10.02 -7.62
C THR A 48 -5.25 9.59 -9.07
N ASN A 49 -4.88 8.32 -9.28
CA ASN A 49 -4.86 7.64 -10.57
C ASN A 49 -5.86 6.47 -10.53
N LEU A 50 -6.80 6.43 -11.48
CA LEU A 50 -7.84 5.39 -11.54
C LEU A 50 -7.31 4.05 -12.06
N GLU A 51 -6.30 4.07 -12.93
CA GLU A 51 -5.62 2.88 -13.46
C GLU A 51 -4.64 2.31 -12.44
N HIS A 52 -4.02 3.19 -11.65
CA HIS A 52 -3.08 2.84 -10.59
C HIS A 52 -3.47 3.49 -9.23
N PRO A 53 -4.49 2.94 -8.54
CA PRO A 53 -5.07 3.49 -7.30
C PRO A 53 -4.11 3.90 -6.18
N THR A 54 -2.94 3.26 -6.11
CA THR A 54 -1.99 3.37 -4.99
C THR A 54 -0.81 4.30 -5.27
N TRP A 55 -0.68 4.84 -6.48
CA TRP A 55 0.42 5.71 -6.83
C TRP A 55 0.34 7.06 -6.10
N GLY A 56 1.40 7.41 -5.38
CA GLY A 56 1.47 8.64 -4.60
C GLY A 56 0.64 8.62 -3.31
N ALA A 57 0.18 7.44 -2.87
CA ALA A 57 -0.51 7.28 -1.60
C ALA A 57 0.42 7.59 -0.42
N ALA A 58 -0.13 8.09 0.68
CA ALA A 58 0.62 8.24 1.92
C ALA A 58 1.10 6.86 2.43
N LEU A 59 2.22 6.86 3.15
CA LEU A 59 2.85 5.65 3.70
C LEU A 59 3.36 4.65 2.65
N SER A 60 3.39 5.02 1.36
CA SER A 60 4.08 4.23 0.34
C SER A 60 5.59 4.45 0.40
N PRO A 61 6.42 3.46 0.04
CA PRO A 61 7.86 3.65 -0.13
C PRO A 61 8.16 4.68 -1.22
N PHE A 62 9.30 5.36 -1.10
CA PHE A 62 9.83 6.20 -2.17
C PHE A 62 10.42 5.31 -3.28
N THR A 63 10.15 5.67 -4.54
CA THR A 63 10.66 4.99 -5.74
C THR A 63 11.49 5.95 -6.58
#